data_AF-A0ABD5P126-F1
#
_entry.id   AF-A0ABD5P126-F1
#
_cell.length_a   1.000
_cell.length_b   1.000
_cell.length_c   1.000
_cell.angle_alpha   90.00
_cell.angle_beta   90.00
_cell.angle_gamma   90.00
#
_symmetry.space_group_name_H-M   'P 1'
#
loop_
_entity.id
_entity.type
_entity.pdbx_description
1 polymer ?
#
loop_
_entity_poly.entity_id
_entity_poly.type
_entity_poly.pdbx_seq_one_letter_code
_entity_poly.pdbx_strand_id
1 'polypeptide(L)'
;MLRFVISFVADRTAHPVLSVLLGLGVAFLGVGFAADAVGRGLEAGFFGVYASMLLFLGVIGYGAVFAGKAARKLWRQYDLDA
;
A
#
# COMPACT_ATOMS: atom_id res chain seq x y z
N MET A 1 15.20 1.61 14.53
CA MET A 1 13.88 2.18 14.17
C MET A 1 13.39 1.72 12.79
N LEU A 2 14.19 1.79 11.72
CA LEU A 2 13.74 1.43 10.36
C LEU A 2 13.21 -0.01 10.23
N ARG A 3 13.90 -1.01 10.81
CA ARG A 3 13.43 -2.41 10.81
C ARG A 3 12.09 -2.60 11.49
N PHE A 4 11.82 -1.87 12.57
CA PHE A 4 10.56 -1.94 13.33
C PHE A 4 9.39 -1.40 12.52
N VAL A 5 9.59 -0.30 11.79
CA VAL A 5 8.57 0.28 10.90
C VAL A 5 8.28 -0.67 9.74
N ILE A 6 9.32 -1.25 9.12
CA ILE A 6 9.16 -2.22 8.04
C ILE A 6 8.41 -3.47 8.53
N SER A 7 8.77 -4.00 9.71
CA SER A 7 8.07 -5.17 10.27
C SER A 7 6.66 -4.85 10.72
N PHE A 8 6.40 -3.66 11.27
CA PHE A 8 5.06 -3.21 11.64
C PHE A 8 4.15 -3.02 10.41
N VAL A 9 4.67 -2.43 9.35
CA VAL A 9 3.96 -2.26 8.08
C VAL A 9 3.78 -3.61 7.38
N ALA A 10 4.77 -4.50 7.42
CA ALA A 10 4.66 -5.86 6.88
C ALA A 10 3.61 -6.71 7.64
N ASP A 11 3.56 -6.62 8.97
CA ASP A 11 2.57 -7.30 9.79
C ASP A 11 1.16 -6.77 9.55
N ARG A 12 1.01 -5.43 9.44
CA ARG A 12 -0.28 -4.78 9.18
C ARG A 12 -0.77 -5.00 7.76
N THR A 13 0.08 -4.80 6.76
CA THR A 13 -0.29 -4.96 5.33
C THR A 13 -0.35 -6.42 4.89
N ALA A 14 0.19 -7.33 5.69
CA ALA A 14 0.14 -8.79 5.49
C ALA A 14 0.76 -9.32 4.19
N HIS A 15 1.31 -8.45 3.34
CA HIS A 15 1.96 -8.82 2.10
C HIS A 15 3.07 -7.81 1.76
N PRO A 16 4.32 -8.24 1.57
CA PRO A 16 5.45 -7.35 1.29
C PRO A 16 5.23 -6.49 0.04
N VAL A 17 4.47 -7.00 -0.93
CA VAL A 17 4.08 -6.27 -2.15
C VAL A 17 3.27 -5.01 -1.84
N LEU A 18 2.36 -5.05 -0.86
CA LEU A 18 1.53 -3.90 -0.49
C LEU A 18 2.35 -2.82 0.21
N SER A 19 3.29 -3.22 1.07
CA SER A 19 4.22 -2.29 1.70
C SER A 19 5.06 -1.53 0.67
N VAL A 20 5.54 -2.25 -0.36
CA VAL A 20 6.32 -1.67 -1.46
C VAL A 20 5.47 -0.73 -2.31
N LEU A 21 4.24 -1.12 -2.66
CA LEU A 21 3.31 -0.28 -3.43
C LEU A 21 3.01 1.04 -2.73
N LEU A 22 2.70 0.99 -1.43
CA LEU A 22 2.45 2.20 -0.63
C LEU A 22 3.70 3.06 -0.50
N GLY A 23 4.86 2.45 -0.25
CA GLY A 23 6.14 3.17 -0.17
C GLY A 23 6.50 3.88 -1.48
N LEU A 24 6.30 3.21 -2.62
CA LEU A 24 6.48 3.80 -3.94
C LEU A 24 5.47 4.93 -4.18
N GLY A 25 4.20 4.75 -3.83
CA GLY A 25 3.19 5.80 -3.95
C GLY A 25 3.57 7.09 -3.20
N VAL A 26 4.06 6.96 -1.96
CA VAL A 26 4.55 8.10 -1.16
C VAL A 26 5.82 8.72 -1.78
N ALA A 27 6.75 7.90 -2.25
CA ALA A 27 7.96 8.39 -2.91
C ALA A 27 7.63 9.21 -4.17
N PHE A 28 6.68 8.73 -4.99
CA PHE A 28 6.22 9.44 -6.17
C PHE A 28 5.53 10.78 -5.83
N LEU A 29 4.74 10.85 -4.74
CA LEU A 29 4.23 12.14 -4.25
C LEU A 29 5.35 13.09 -3.87
N GLY A 30 6.36 12.61 -3.13
CA GLY A 30 7.51 13.42 -2.73
C GLY A 30 8.28 13.97 -3.93
N VAL A 31 8.52 13.13 -4.94
CA VAL A 31 9.15 13.56 -6.21
C VAL A 31 8.27 14.55 -6.95
N GLY A 32 6.95 14.34 -6.98
CA GLY A 32 5.99 15.26 -7.59
C GLY A 32 6.02 16.65 -6.95
N PHE A 33 6.01 16.72 -5.61
CA PHE A 33 6.13 18.00 -4.90
C PHE A 33 7.47 18.68 -5.16
N ALA A 34 8.57 17.92 -5.19
CA ALA A 34 9.89 18.47 -5.51
C ALA A 34 9.95 19.01 -6.95
N ALA A 35 9.35 18.30 -7.91
CA ALA A 35 9.27 18.72 -9.30
C ALA A 35 8.44 20.00 -9.47
N ASP A 36 7.31 20.10 -8.76
CA ASP A 36 6.46 21.30 -8.78
C ASP A 36 7.20 22.52 -8.21
N ALA A 37 7.92 22.33 -7.10
CA ALA A 37 8.70 23.38 -6.45
C ALA A 37 9.83 23.96 -7.34
N VAL A 38 10.33 23.20 -8.32
CA VAL A 38 11.35 23.65 -9.29
C VAL A 38 10.75 24.09 -10.64
N GLY A 39 9.44 24.30 -10.70
CA GLY A 39 8.74 24.80 -11.90
C GLY A 39 8.48 23.75 -12.97
N ARG A 40 8.63 22.46 -12.66
CA ARG A 40 8.35 21.33 -13.57
C ARG A 40 6.94 20.77 -13.34
N GLY A 41 5.93 21.64 -13.36
CA GLY A 41 4.55 21.29 -13.01
C GLY A 41 3.93 20.18 -13.86
N LEU A 42 4.31 20.09 -15.14
CA LEU A 42 3.84 19.01 -16.04
C LEU A 42 4.32 17.64 -15.57
N GLU A 43 5.58 17.54 -15.14
CA GLU A 43 6.16 16.31 -14.59
C GLU A 43 5.60 16.01 -13.20
N ALA A 44 5.39 17.04 -12.37
CA ALA A 44 4.73 16.90 -11.08
C ALA A 44 3.34 16.26 -11.22
N GLY A 45 2.57 16.67 -12.24
CA GLY A 45 1.29 16.07 -12.59
C GLY A 45 1.41 14.58 -12.91
N PHE A 46 2.41 14.19 -13.72
CA PHE A 46 2.68 12.78 -14.01
C PHE A 46 2.99 11.98 -12.75
N PHE A 47 3.87 12.49 -11.89
CA PHE A 47 4.20 11.82 -10.62
C PHE A 47 2.98 11.68 -9.69
N GLY A 48 2.08 12.67 -9.67
CA GLY A 48 0.82 12.61 -8.95
C GLY A 48 -0.12 11.51 -9.45
N VAL A 49 -0.22 11.32 -10.76
CA VAL A 49 -1.02 10.23 -11.38
C VAL A 49 -0.46 8.86 -11.00
N TYR A 50 0.87 8.67 -11.11
CA TYR A 50 1.49 7.40 -10.72
C TYR A 50 1.33 7.10 -9.24
N ALA A 51 1.50 8.11 -8.37
CA ALA A 51 1.30 7.96 -6.94
C ALA A 51 -0.13 7.52 -6.60
N SER A 52 -1.13 8.18 -7.20
CA SER A 52 -2.54 7.86 -6.95
C SER A 52 -2.91 6.46 -7.45
N MET A 53 -2.40 6.01 -8.60
CA MET A 53 -2.57 4.62 -9.06
C MET A 53 -1.95 3.61 -8.09
N LEU A 54 -0.72 3.84 -7.63
CA LEU A 54 -0.02 2.93 -6.72
C LEU A 54 -0.73 2.83 -5.35
N LEU A 55 -1.21 3.96 -4.83
CA LEU A 55 -1.98 3.97 -3.58
C LEU A 55 -3.32 3.26 -3.75
N PHE A 56 -4.03 3.47 -4.87
CA PHE A 56 -5.28 2.79 -5.17
C PHE A 56 -5.11 1.27 -5.26
N LEU A 57 -4.09 0.80 -5.98
CA LEU A 57 -3.72 -0.62 -6.04
C LEU A 57 -3.36 -1.17 -4.66
N GLY A 58 -2.63 -0.40 -3.86
CA GLY A 58 -2.31 -0.75 -2.47
C GLY A 58 -3.56 -0.94 -1.60
N VAL A 59 -4.55 -0.05 -1.72
CA VAL A 59 -5.81 -0.14 -0.96
C VAL A 59 -6.66 -1.34 -1.41
N ILE A 60 -6.82 -1.55 -2.73
CA ILE A 60 -7.58 -2.69 -3.25
C ILE A 60 -6.92 -4.01 -2.82
N GLY A 61 -5.61 -4.12 -3.02
CA GLY A 61 -4.88 -5.33 -2.67
C GLY A 61 -4.93 -5.60 -1.16
N TYR A 62 -4.86 -4.56 -0.33
CA TYR A 62 -5.07 -4.69 1.11
C TYR A 62 -6.47 -5.21 1.45
N GLY A 63 -7.51 -4.66 0.80
CA GLY A 63 -8.89 -5.13 0.96
C GLY A 63 -9.06 -6.61 0.62
N ALA A 64 -8.46 -7.07 -0.48
CA ALA A 64 -8.48 -8.47 -0.89
C ALA A 64 -7.77 -9.39 0.12
N VAL A 65 -6.59 -8.99 0.62
CA VAL A 65 -5.84 -9.76 1.63
C VAL A 65 -6.61 -9.82 2.96
N PHE A 66 -7.21 -8.70 3.38
CA PHE A 66 -8.02 -8.64 4.58
C PHE A 66 -9.25 -9.54 4.47
N ALA A 67 -10.00 -9.46 3.37
CA ALA A 67 -11.15 -10.33 3.11
C ALA A 67 -10.75 -11.82 3.11
N GLY A 68 -9.63 -12.17 2.48
CA GLY A 68 -9.12 -13.55 2.48
C GLY A 68 -8.68 -14.05 3.86
N LYS A 69 -8.15 -13.18 4.72
CA LYS A 69 -7.86 -13.55 6.13
C LYS A 69 -9.14 -13.74 6.95
N ALA A 70 -10.12 -12.84 6.79
CA ALA A 70 -11.41 -12.94 7.46
C ALA A 70 -12.15 -14.22 7.06
N ALA A 71 -12.22 -14.52 5.76
CA ALA A 71 -12.84 -15.73 5.23
C ALA A 71 -12.19 -17.01 5.77
N ARG A 72 -10.85 -17.09 5.80
CA ARG A 72 -10.13 -18.24 6.38
C ARG A 72 -10.38 -18.40 7.88
N LYS A 73 -10.52 -17.30 8.63
CA LYS A 73 -10.84 -17.35 10.06
C LYS A 73 -12.25 -17.90 10.28
N LEU A 74 -13.23 -17.42 9.51
CA LEU A 74 -14.61 -17.92 9.52
C LEU A 74 -14.70 -19.41 9.17
N TRP A 75 -14.00 -19.85 8.13
CA TRP A 75 -13.95 -21.26 7.75
C TRP A 75 -13.34 -22.14 8.84
N ARG A 76 -12.24 -21.73 9.47
CA ARG A 76 -11.66 -22.48 10.58
C ARG A 76 -12.59 -22.58 11.79
N GLN A 77 -13.40 -21.55 12.06
CA GLN A 77 -14.38 -21.64 13.15
C GLN A 77 -15.47 -22.65 12.81
N TYR A 78 -15.99 -22.62 11.58
CA TYR A 78 -17.00 -23.58 11.13
C TYR A 78 -16.52 -25.05 11.16
N ASP A 79 -15.26 -25.29 10.82
CA ASP A 79 -14.63 -26.63 10.81
C ASP A 79 -14.28 -27.17 12.21
N LEU A 80 -14.20 -26.29 13.22
CA LEU A 80 -13.97 -26.68 14.63
C LEU A 80 -15.28 -26.89 15.40
N ASP A 81 -16.38 -26.32 14.91
CA ASP A 81 -17.72 -26.41 15.48
C ASP A 81 -18.57 -27.55 14.85
N ALA A 82 -18.03 -28.24 13.84
CA ALA A 82 -18.62 -29.39 13.13
C ALA A 82 -18.07 -30.74 13.64
#